data_AF-A0A7S7NXM2-F1
#
_entry.id   AF-A0A7S7NXM2-F1
#
_cell.length_a   1.000
_cell.length_b   1.000
_cell.length_c   1.000
_cell.angle_alpha   90.00
_cell.angle_beta   90.00
_cell.angle_gamma   90.00
#
_symmetry.space_group_name_H-M   'P 1'
#
loop_
_entity.id
_entity.type
_entity.pdbx_description
1 polymer ?
#
loop_
_entity_poly.entity_id
_entity_poly.type
_entity_poly.pdbx_seq_one_letter_code
_entity_poly.pdbx_strand_id
1 'polypeptide(L)'
;MANPKYAEATRPIPQAQELGLLSDGTKLMKRAPRIRACGLKDEKGKLCAGHLKRWYFYGEELKEKFGAEAELYRCEKCKAVYLPNEEEEPRSGTICY
;
A
#
# COMPACT_ATOMS: atom_id res chain seq x y z
N MET A 1 -25.30 1.90 -30.14
CA MET A 1 -24.42 2.91 -29.52
C MET A 1 -23.90 2.35 -28.21
N ALA A 2 -22.59 2.42 -27.93
CA ALA A 2 -22.04 1.95 -26.67
C ALA A 2 -22.60 2.80 -25.52
N ASN A 3 -23.01 2.16 -24.42
CA ASN A 3 -23.58 2.86 -23.29
C ASN A 3 -22.48 3.68 -22.57
N PRO A 4 -22.63 5.02 -22.46
CA PRO A 4 -21.59 5.90 -21.91
C PRO A 4 -21.21 5.57 -20.45
N LYS A 5 -22.04 4.79 -19.74
CA LYS A 5 -21.72 4.30 -18.38
C LYS A 5 -20.48 3.39 -18.32
N TYR A 6 -20.15 2.68 -19.41
CA TYR A 6 -19.01 1.77 -19.48
C TYR A 6 -17.81 2.38 -20.21
N ALA A 7 -17.81 3.70 -20.44
CA ALA A 7 -16.67 4.38 -21.02
C ALA A 7 -15.46 4.26 -20.08
N GLU A 8 -14.27 4.11 -20.67
CA GLU A 8 -13.02 4.07 -19.91
C GLU A 8 -12.80 5.38 -19.17
N ALA A 9 -12.18 5.28 -17.99
CA ALA A 9 -11.91 6.46 -17.18
C ALA A 9 -10.90 7.38 -17.89
N THR A 10 -11.30 8.63 -18.13
CA THR A 10 -10.44 9.65 -18.76
C THR A 10 -9.34 10.16 -17.82
N ARG A 11 -9.51 9.96 -16.50
CA ARG A 11 -8.53 10.35 -15.48
C ARG A 11 -7.58 9.20 -15.15
N PRO A 12 -6.29 9.47 -14.89
CA PRO A 12 -5.37 8.44 -14.42
C PRO A 12 -5.85 7.90 -13.06
N ILE A 13 -5.92 6.57 -12.94
CA ILE A 13 -6.28 5.91 -11.68
C ILE A 13 -4.99 5.71 -10.90
N PRO A 14 -4.82 6.34 -9.72
CA PRO A 14 -3.59 6.21 -8.96
C PRO A 14 -3.39 4.75 -8.52
N GLN A 15 -2.21 4.21 -8.79
CA GLN A 15 -1.80 2.86 -8.42
C GLN A 15 -0.68 2.92 -7.39
N ALA A 16 -0.57 1.87 -6.57
CA ALA A 16 0.55 1.72 -5.66
C ALA A 16 1.86 1.54 -6.45
N GLN A 17 2.94 2.14 -5.95
CA GLN A 17 4.26 2.08 -6.58
C GLN A 17 5.14 1.05 -5.86
N GLU A 18 5.88 0.22 -6.60
CA GLU A 18 6.85 -0.70 -6.00
C GLU A 18 8.12 0.08 -5.64
N LEU A 19 8.53 -0.01 -4.37
CA LEU A 19 9.74 0.65 -3.85
C LEU A 19 10.91 -0.32 -3.73
N GLY A 20 10.63 -1.62 -3.55
CA GLY A 20 11.66 -2.65 -3.48
C GLY A 20 11.25 -3.86 -2.66
N LEU A 21 12.26 -4.56 -2.14
CA LEU A 21 12.13 -5.80 -1.36
C LEU A 21 12.93 -5.67 -0.05
N LEU A 22 12.42 -6.26 1.03
CA LEU A 22 13.17 -6.49 2.27
C LEU A 22 14.11 -7.69 2.11
N SER A 23 15.02 -7.89 3.06
CA SER A 23 15.87 -9.09 3.13
C SER A 23 15.08 -10.39 3.07
N ASP A 24 13.89 -10.41 3.67
CA ASP A 24 13.04 -11.59 3.77
C ASP A 24 12.17 -11.81 2.51
N GLY A 25 12.40 -11.05 1.44
CA GLY A 25 11.61 -11.08 0.21
C GLY A 25 10.23 -10.40 0.31
N THR A 26 9.95 -9.70 1.42
CA THR A 26 8.70 -8.94 1.57
C THR A 26 8.72 -7.71 0.66
N LYS A 27 7.68 -7.54 -0.16
CA LYS A 27 7.54 -6.37 -1.05
C LYS A 27 7.24 -5.10 -0.27
N LEU A 28 7.96 -4.02 -0.61
CA LEU A 28 7.70 -2.66 -0.18
C LEU A 28 7.00 -1.88 -1.29
N MET A 29 5.89 -1.26 -0.93
CA MET A 29 5.07 -0.49 -1.83
C MET A 29 4.81 0.90 -1.24
N LYS A 30 4.68 1.94 -2.09
CA LYS A 30 4.06 3.21 -1.71
C LYS A 30 2.56 3.11 -1.97
N ARG A 31 1.74 3.41 -0.96
CA ARG A 31 0.28 3.35 -1.08
C ARG A 31 -0.23 4.42 -2.06
N ALA A 32 -1.17 4.07 -2.92
CA ALA A 32 -1.92 5.09 -3.67
C ALA A 32 -2.89 5.85 -2.74
N PRO A 33 -3.21 7.13 -3.03
CA PRO A 33 -4.15 7.88 -2.22
C PRO A 33 -5.48 7.13 -2.03
N ARG A 34 -5.96 7.09 -0.79
CA ARG A 34 -7.26 6.54 -0.37
C ARG A 34 -7.46 5.04 -0.53
N ILE A 35 -6.47 4.27 -0.96
CA ILE A 35 -6.63 2.81 -1.07
C ILE A 35 -6.59 2.14 0.31
N ARG A 36 -7.45 1.14 0.52
CA ARG A 36 -7.49 0.31 1.74
C ARG A 36 -7.22 -1.17 1.48
N ALA A 37 -7.00 -1.52 0.23
CA ALA A 37 -6.78 -2.89 -0.22
C ALA A 37 -5.47 -2.98 -1.00
N CYS A 38 -4.82 -4.14 -0.92
CA CYS A 38 -3.59 -4.42 -1.63
C CYS A 38 -3.81 -4.45 -3.15
N GLY A 39 -3.03 -3.66 -3.89
CA GLY A 39 -3.06 -3.57 -5.35
C GLY A 39 -2.07 -4.50 -6.07
N LEU A 40 -1.30 -5.30 -5.35
CA LEU A 40 -0.37 -6.25 -5.95
C LEU A 40 -1.10 -7.28 -6.81
N LYS A 41 -0.57 -7.52 -8.00
CA LYS A 41 -1.02 -8.57 -8.91
C LYS A 41 -0.14 -9.80 -8.74
N ASP A 42 -0.76 -10.98 -8.83
CA ASP A 42 -0.04 -12.25 -8.93
C ASP A 42 0.53 -12.45 -10.34
N GLU A 43 1.27 -13.55 -10.55
CA GLU A 43 1.83 -13.93 -11.86
C GLU A 43 0.77 -14.12 -12.95
N LYS A 44 -0.49 -14.37 -12.55
CA LYS A 44 -1.64 -14.54 -13.43
C LYS A 44 -2.40 -13.22 -13.63
N GLY A 45 -1.88 -12.10 -13.10
CA GLY A 45 -2.46 -10.77 -13.20
C GLY A 45 -3.65 -10.50 -12.25
N LYS A 46 -3.99 -11.42 -11.34
CA LYS A 46 -5.09 -11.24 -10.39
C LYS A 46 -4.67 -10.38 -9.21
N LEU A 47 -5.54 -9.47 -8.81
CA LEU A 47 -5.32 -8.59 -7.66
C LEU A 47 -5.42 -9.37 -6.34
N CYS A 48 -4.50 -9.11 -5.43
CA CYS A 48 -4.51 -9.67 -4.07
C CYS A 48 -5.76 -9.24 -3.29
N ALA A 49 -6.07 -7.94 -3.33
CA ALA A 49 -7.24 -7.33 -2.70
C ALA A 49 -7.40 -7.64 -1.19
N GLY A 50 -6.33 -7.96 -0.48
CA GLY A 50 -6.35 -8.10 0.98
C GLY A 50 -6.40 -6.74 1.67
N HIS A 51 -7.02 -6.66 2.85
CA HIS A 51 -7.07 -5.41 3.60
C HIS A 51 -5.68 -4.96 4.07
N LEU A 52 -5.40 -3.67 3.89
CA LEU A 52 -4.22 -3.00 4.43
C LEU A 52 -4.52 -2.56 5.86
N LYS A 53 -3.88 -3.21 6.83
CA LYS A 53 -4.02 -2.88 8.26
C LYS A 53 -2.76 -2.16 8.72
N ARG A 54 -2.93 -1.15 9.58
CA ARG A 54 -1.77 -0.49 10.21
C ARG A 54 -1.00 -1.53 11.03
N TRP A 55 0.32 -1.50 10.91
CA TRP A 55 1.22 -2.44 11.55
C TRP A 55 2.13 -1.68 12.54
N TYR A 56 1.98 -1.99 13.82
CA TYR A 56 2.70 -1.32 14.91
C TYR A 56 3.97 -2.07 15.36
N PHE A 57 3.96 -3.40 15.24
CA PHE A 57 5.04 -4.26 15.74
C PHE A 57 5.84 -4.82 14.55
N TYR A 58 6.56 -3.94 13.86
CA TYR A 58 7.46 -4.33 12.76
C TYR A 58 8.89 -4.56 13.25
N GLY A 59 9.64 -5.35 12.49
CA GLY A 59 11.01 -5.75 12.80
C GLY A 59 12.03 -4.61 12.69
N GLU A 60 13.24 -4.86 13.17
CA GLU A 60 14.33 -3.86 13.25
C GLU A 60 14.68 -3.26 11.89
N GLU A 61 14.72 -4.05 10.81
CA GLU A 61 15.04 -3.56 9.46
C GLU A 61 14.12 -2.41 9.02
N LEU A 62 12.82 -2.49 9.33
CA LEU A 62 11.86 -1.45 8.99
C LEU A 62 11.99 -0.23 9.90
N LYS A 63 12.37 -0.44 11.17
CA LYS A 63 12.65 0.65 12.13
C LYS A 63 13.90 1.44 11.73
N GLU A 64 14.95 0.77 11.26
CA GLU A 64 16.17 1.42 10.80
C GLU A 64 15.95 2.21 9.51
N LYS A 65 15.14 1.69 8.58
CA LYS A 65 14.88 2.34 7.29
C LYS A 65 13.90 3.51 7.38
N PHE A 66 12.84 3.38 8.18
CA PHE A 66 11.72 4.33 8.19
C PHE A 66 11.49 5.01 9.53
N GLY A 67 12.16 4.56 10.60
CA GLY A 67 11.97 5.04 11.97
C GLY A 67 11.11 4.08 12.80
N ALA A 68 11.31 4.09 14.12
CA ALA A 68 10.58 3.23 15.06
C ALA A 68 9.08 3.58 15.21
N GLU A 69 8.71 4.79 14.78
CA GLU A 69 7.38 5.36 14.90
C GLU A 69 6.68 5.53 13.54
N ALA A 70 7.31 5.06 12.46
CA ALA A 70 6.74 5.12 11.12
C ALA A 70 5.35 4.46 11.06
N GLU A 71 4.40 5.14 10.41
CA GLU A 71 3.13 4.53 10.04
C GLU A 71 3.38 3.57 8.88
N LEU A 72 3.24 2.27 9.12
CA LEU A 72 3.34 1.26 8.07
C LEU A 72 2.05 0.46 8.00
N TYR A 73 1.70 0.01 6.81
CA TYR A 73 0.53 -0.84 6.57
C TYR A 73 0.98 -2.20 6.07
N ARG A 74 0.36 -3.27 6.54
CA ARG A 74 0.65 -4.63 6.09
C ARG A 74 -0.61 -5.25 5.50
N CYS A 75 -0.46 -5.88 4.34
CA CYS A 75 -1.53 -6.66 3.73
C CYS A 75 -1.77 -7.96 4.51
N GLU A 76 -3.03 -8.26 4.85
CA GLU A 76 -3.37 -9.48 5.59
C GLU A 76 -3.17 -10.79 4.78
N LYS A 77 -3.15 -10.72 3.44
CA LYS A 77 -3.01 -11.90 2.56
C LYS A 77 -1.57 -12.16 2.16
N CYS A 78 -0.98 -11.23 1.40
CA CYS A 78 0.37 -11.39 0.85
C CYS A 78 1.48 -10.82 1.75
N LYS A 79 1.12 -10.22 2.90
CA LYS A 79 2.06 -9.69 3.89
C LYS A 79 2.99 -8.56 3.40
N ALA A 80 2.82 -8.08 2.17
CA ALA A 80 3.50 -6.91 1.64
C ALA A 80 3.27 -5.69 2.52
N VAL A 81 4.29 -4.84 2.60
CA VAL A 81 4.34 -3.65 3.43
C VAL A 81 4.15 -2.42 2.55
N TYR A 82 3.27 -1.53 3.00
CA TYR A 82 2.90 -0.31 2.31
C TYR A 82 3.24 0.89 3.19
N LEU A 83 4.02 1.81 2.62
CA LEU A 83 4.25 3.12 3.18
C LEU A 83 3.05 4.03 2.92
N PRO A 84 2.79 5.01 3.80
CA PRO A 84 1.79 6.04 3.58
C PRO A 84 2.14 6.85 2.34
N ASN A 85 1.12 7.47 1.74
CA ASN A 85 1.35 8.47 0.73
C ASN A 85 1.51 9.83 1.41
N GLU A 86 2.50 10.60 0.99
CA GLU A 86 2.77 11.97 1.45
C GLU A 86 1.63 12.94 1.08
N GLU A 87 0.86 12.61 0.04
CA GLU A 87 -0.33 13.39 -0.36
C GLU A 87 -1.52 13.23 0.60
N GLU A 88 -1.44 12.32 1.57
CA GLU A 88 -2.50 12.09 2.55
C GLU A 88 -2.01 12.40 3.96
N GLU A 89 -2.84 13.11 4.73
CA GLU A 89 -2.65 13.21 6.17
C GLU A 89 -2.67 11.80 6.80
N PRO A 90 -1.84 11.57 7.83
CA PRO A 90 -1.87 10.34 8.61
C PRO A 90 -3.30 10.02 9.06
N ARG A 91 -3.81 8.86 8.66
CA ARG A 91 -5.22 8.48 8.93
C ARG A 91 -5.45 8.13 10.39
N SER A 92 -4.37 7.82 11.08
CA SER A 92 -4.36 7.74 12.52
C SER A 92 -4.17 9.15 13.06
N GLY A 93 -5.27 9.84 13.37
CA GLY A 93 -5.23 11.11 14.13
C GLY A 93 -4.62 10.98 15.54
N THR A 94 -4.03 9.82 15.85
CA THR A 94 -3.24 9.48 17.00
C THR A 94 -1.92 8.90 16.51
N ILE A 95 -0.86 9.74 16.58
CA ILE A 95 0.60 9.44 16.57
C ILE A 95 1.11 8.68 15.32
N CYS A 96 2.14 9.11 14.56
CA CYS A 96 3.41 9.73 14.98
C CYS A 96 3.96 10.67 13.87
N TYR A 97 4.57 11.77 14.32
CA TYR A 97 5.47 12.64 13.56
C TYR A 97 6.91 12.18 13.77
#